data_AF-A0A1V5V2P9-F1
#
_entry.id   AF-A0A1V5V2P9-F1
#
_cell.length_a   1.000
_cell.length_b   1.000
_cell.length_c   1.000
_cell.angle_alpha   90.00
_cell.angle_beta   90.00
_cell.angle_gamma   90.00
#
_symmetry.space_group_name_H-M   'P 1'
#
loop_
_entity.id
_entity.type
_entity.pdbx_description
1 polymer ?
#
loop_
_entity_poly.entity_id
_entity_poly.type
_entity_poly.pdbx_seq_one_letter_code
_entity_poly.pdbx_strand_id
1 'polypeptide(L)'
;MKNIPELDEKTCQILENLAIMGLTYEELAKAVGMSATTFRRRIVQKPGVTETLKNARELADGKVCASLYKRATGFMRGRTYFPPDTTACIFWLKTRQPERFREQKFQADVNANMKFPEFDVIIENQ
;
A
#
# COMPACT_ATOMS: atom_id res chain seq x y z
N MET A 1 -29.81 -5.52 -22.17
CA MET A 1 -28.96 -5.88 -21.01
C MET A 1 -27.51 -5.80 -21.48
N LYS A 2 -26.63 -5.01 -20.85
CA LYS A 2 -25.22 -4.94 -21.27
C LYS A 2 -24.61 -6.33 -21.09
N ASN A 3 -24.03 -6.88 -22.15
CA ASN A 3 -23.34 -8.17 -22.10
C ASN A 3 -22.16 -8.03 -21.13
N ILE A 4 -22.21 -8.74 -20.01
CA ILE A 4 -21.16 -8.68 -18.99
C ILE A 4 -20.05 -9.62 -19.47
N PRO A 5 -18.82 -9.13 -19.69
CA PRO A 5 -17.74 -9.97 -20.19
C PRO A 5 -17.47 -11.15 -19.25
N GLU A 6 -17.11 -12.28 -19.84
CA GLU A 6 -16.81 -13.49 -19.10
C GLU A 6 -15.39 -13.41 -18.52
N LEU A 7 -15.22 -13.86 -17.26
CA LEU A 7 -13.89 -14.08 -16.69
C LEU A 7 -13.38 -15.46 -17.12
N ASP A 8 -13.06 -15.60 -18.40
CA ASP A 8 -12.36 -16.78 -18.93
C ASP A 8 -10.89 -16.79 -18.48
N GLU A 9 -10.18 -17.87 -18.79
CA GLU A 9 -8.78 -18.05 -18.41
C GLU A 9 -7.88 -16.93 -18.98
N LYS A 10 -8.12 -16.54 -20.24
CA LYS A 10 -7.38 -15.46 -20.91
C LYS A 10 -7.59 -14.11 -20.23
N THR A 11 -8.83 -13.78 -19.87
CA THR A 11 -9.14 -12.55 -19.12
C THR A 11 -8.47 -12.56 -17.75
N CYS A 12 -8.46 -13.71 -17.06
CA CYS A 12 -7.77 -13.85 -15.79
C CYS A 12 -6.26 -13.59 -15.91
N GLN A 13 -5.62 -14.10 -16.96
CA GLN A 13 -4.19 -13.86 -17.22
C GLN A 13 -3.89 -12.38 -17.51
N ILE A 14 -4.75 -11.71 -18.29
CA ILE A 14 -4.63 -10.27 -18.55
C ILE A 14 -4.75 -9.48 -17.24
N LEU A 15 -5.74 -9.82 -16.40
CA LEU A 15 -5.95 -9.17 -15.11
C LEU A 15 -4.74 -9.34 -14.17
N GLU A 16 -4.14 -10.52 -14.16
CA GLU A 16 -2.91 -10.78 -13.40
C GLU A 16 -1.75 -9.91 -13.88
N ASN A 17 -1.51 -9.86 -15.19
CA ASN A 17 -0.43 -9.04 -15.76
C ASN A 17 -0.62 -7.55 -15.43
N LEU A 18 -1.86 -7.07 -15.51
CA LEU A 18 -2.21 -5.70 -15.12
C LEU A 18 -2.03 -5.46 -13.62
N ALA A 19 -2.35 -6.45 -12.78
CA ALA A 19 -2.12 -6.38 -11.34
C ALA A 19 -0.63 -6.30 -11.00
N ILE A 20 0.23 -7.05 -11.71
CA ILE A 20 1.70 -6.98 -11.61
C ILE A 20 2.23 -5.58 -12.00
N MET A 21 1.55 -4.90 -12.94
CA MET A 21 1.86 -3.51 -13.31
C MET A 21 1.39 -2.48 -12.27
N GLY A 22 0.69 -2.91 -11.21
CA GLY A 22 0.29 -2.07 -10.08
C GLY A 22 -1.15 -1.59 -10.10
N LEU A 23 -1.97 -2.05 -11.05
CA LEU A 23 -3.36 -1.60 -11.16
C LEU A 23 -4.21 -2.00 -9.94
N THR A 24 -5.12 -1.10 -9.56
CA THR A 24 -6.13 -1.28 -8.52
C THR A 24 -7.29 -2.16 -9.01
N TYR A 25 -8.11 -2.70 -8.09
CA TYR A 25 -9.29 -3.48 -8.50
C TYR A 25 -10.30 -2.66 -9.30
N GLU A 26 -10.40 -1.36 -9.02
CA GLU A 26 -11.22 -0.41 -9.75
C GLU A 26 -10.74 -0.25 -11.20
N GLU A 27 -9.43 -0.12 -11.41
CA GLU A 27 -8.82 -0.02 -12.74
C GLU A 27 -8.90 -1.34 -13.50
N LEU A 28 -8.68 -2.46 -12.83
CA LEU A 28 -8.85 -3.80 -13.38
C LEU A 28 -10.30 -4.03 -13.85
N ALA A 29 -11.28 -3.66 -13.02
CA ALA A 29 -12.69 -3.73 -13.38
C ALA A 29 -13.01 -2.87 -14.62
N LYS A 30 -12.47 -1.65 -14.67
CA LYS A 30 -12.62 -0.76 -15.83
C LYS A 30 -11.98 -1.34 -17.09
N ALA A 31 -10.80 -1.96 -16.97
CA ALA A 31 -10.08 -2.57 -18.08
C ALA A 31 -10.88 -3.71 -18.74
N VAL A 32 -11.65 -4.47 -17.95
CA VAL A 32 -12.56 -5.51 -18.45
C VAL A 32 -13.99 -5.00 -18.66
N GLY A 33 -14.25 -3.70 -18.60
CA GLY A 33 -15.58 -3.14 -18.87
C GLY A 33 -16.66 -3.47 -17.81
N MET A 34 -16.25 -3.76 -16.57
CA MET A 34 -17.16 -4.06 -15.46
C MET A 34 -17.22 -2.92 -14.44
N SER A 35 -18.32 -2.83 -13.70
CA SER A 35 -18.34 -2.05 -12.46
C SER A 35 -17.49 -2.73 -11.39
N ALA A 36 -16.84 -1.94 -10.53
CA ALA A 36 -16.00 -2.45 -9.44
C ALA A 36 -16.75 -3.45 -8.53
N THR A 37 -18.04 -3.17 -8.23
CA THR A 37 -18.89 -4.07 -7.43
C THR A 37 -19.13 -5.41 -8.11
N THR A 38 -19.41 -5.40 -9.41
CA THR A 38 -19.62 -6.64 -10.19
C THR A 38 -18.33 -7.43 -10.27
N PHE A 39 -17.22 -6.75 -10.55
CA PHE A 39 -15.90 -7.36 -10.63
C PHE A 39 -15.53 -8.06 -9.32
N ARG A 40 -15.63 -7.35 -8.18
CA ARG A 40 -15.37 -7.92 -6.85
C ARG A 40 -16.23 -9.15 -6.56
N ARG A 41 -17.53 -9.08 -6.84
CA ARG A 41 -18.44 -10.22 -6.65
C ARG A 41 -17.98 -11.44 -7.47
N ARG A 42 -17.52 -11.24 -8.71
CA ARG A 42 -17.14 -12.34 -9.60
C ARG A 42 -15.79 -12.97 -9.24
N ILE A 43 -14.79 -12.18 -8.86
CA ILE A 43 -13.49 -12.74 -8.47
C ILE A 43 -13.60 -13.57 -7.18
N VAL A 44 -14.46 -13.15 -6.23
CA VAL A 44 -14.69 -13.90 -4.98
C VAL A 44 -15.28 -15.29 -5.25
N GLN A 45 -16.10 -15.43 -6.29
CA GLN A 45 -16.63 -16.73 -6.72
C GLN A 45 -15.56 -17.65 -7.37
N LYS A 46 -14.36 -17.11 -7.64
CA LYS A 46 -13.20 -17.83 -8.17
C LYS A 46 -11.99 -17.64 -7.23
N PRO A 47 -11.91 -18.41 -6.12
CA PRO A 47 -10.88 -18.22 -5.09
C PRO A 47 -9.45 -18.22 -5.63
N GLY A 48 -9.14 -19.10 -6.59
CA GLY A 48 -7.82 -19.14 -7.24
C GLY A 48 -7.44 -17.83 -7.93
N VAL A 49 -8.39 -17.18 -8.62
CA VAL A 49 -8.15 -15.88 -9.26
C VAL A 49 -7.95 -14.77 -8.22
N THR A 50 -8.73 -14.80 -7.13
CA THR A 50 -8.57 -13.82 -6.05
C THR A 50 -7.19 -13.90 -5.42
N GLU A 51 -6.70 -15.12 -5.14
CA GLU A 51 -5.37 -15.34 -4.57
C GLU A 51 -4.26 -14.92 -5.53
N THR A 52 -4.34 -15.31 -6.81
CA THR A 52 -3.38 -14.88 -7.82
C THR A 52 -3.31 -13.35 -7.95
N LEU A 53 -4.46 -12.67 -8.02
CA LEU A 53 -4.49 -11.21 -8.10
C LEU A 53 -3.95 -10.53 -6.85
N LYS A 54 -4.16 -11.13 -5.67
CA LYS A 54 -3.56 -10.64 -4.43
C LYS A 54 -2.04 -10.74 -4.49
N ASN A 55 -1.51 -11.91 -4.83
CA ASN A 55 -0.06 -12.17 -4.92
C ASN A 55 0.62 -11.30 -6.00
N ALA A 56 -0.01 -11.13 -7.16
CA ALA A 56 0.45 -10.25 -8.23
C ALA A 56 0.62 -8.79 -7.76
N ARG A 57 -0.30 -8.31 -6.92
CA ARG A 57 -0.25 -6.95 -6.37
C ARG A 57 0.81 -6.80 -5.29
N GLU A 58 1.05 -7.82 -4.49
CA GLU A 58 2.14 -7.81 -3.51
C GLU A 58 3.51 -7.64 -4.19
N LEU A 59 3.71 -8.22 -5.37
CA LEU A 59 4.93 -8.00 -6.17
C LEU A 59 5.08 -6.54 -6.62
N ALA A 60 4.00 -5.92 -7.08
CA ALA A 60 4.00 -4.51 -7.45
C ALA A 60 4.30 -3.62 -6.23
N ASP A 61 3.68 -3.91 -5.09
CA ASP A 61 3.89 -3.19 -3.84
C ASP A 61 5.34 -3.35 -3.34
N GLY A 62 5.92 -4.56 -3.44
CA GLY A 62 7.31 -4.83 -3.10
C GLY A 62 8.31 -3.99 -3.90
N LYS A 63 8.07 -3.78 -5.20
CA LYS A 63 8.89 -2.90 -6.05
C LYS A 63 8.85 -1.44 -5.58
N VAL A 64 7.68 -0.97 -5.16
CA VAL A 64 7.53 0.38 -4.62
C VAL A 64 8.19 0.48 -3.24
N CYS A 65 7.99 -0.49 -2.35
CA CYS A 65 8.70 -0.54 -1.05
C CYS A 65 10.22 -0.50 -1.23
N ALA A 66 10.79 -1.28 -2.16
CA ALA A 66 12.21 -1.24 -2.44
C ALA A 66 12.67 0.13 -2.97
N SER A 67 11.86 0.78 -3.79
CA SER A 67 12.13 2.13 -4.31
C SER A 67 12.03 3.20 -3.22
N LEU A 68 11.04 3.08 -2.33
CA LEU A 68 10.85 3.96 -1.18
C LEU A 68 11.96 3.77 -0.15
N TYR A 69 12.42 2.54 0.09
CA TYR A 69 13.57 2.27 0.94
C TYR A 69 14.80 3.02 0.43
N LYS A 70 15.11 2.90 -0.88
CA LYS A 70 16.18 3.67 -1.52
C LYS A 70 16.00 5.17 -1.34
N ARG A 71 14.77 5.67 -1.51
CA ARG A 71 14.44 7.08 -1.24
C ARG A 71 14.57 7.44 0.23
N ALA A 72 14.31 6.56 1.18
CA ALA A 72 14.35 6.85 2.61
C ALA A 72 15.78 6.82 3.17
N THR A 73 16.66 5.99 2.61
CA THR A 73 18.07 5.89 3.01
C THR A 73 19.00 6.80 2.20
N GLY A 74 18.48 7.36 1.11
CA GLY A 74 19.31 7.92 0.05
C GLY A 74 19.97 6.84 -0.79
N PHE A 75 20.30 7.18 -2.05
CA PHE A 75 20.95 6.26 -2.97
C PHE A 75 21.77 7.00 -4.04
N MET A 76 22.73 6.28 -4.63
CA MET A 76 23.52 6.77 -5.76
C MET A 76 22.88 6.31 -7.07
N ARG A 77 22.80 7.21 -8.05
CA ARG A 77 22.48 6.87 -9.45
C ARG A 77 23.57 7.40 -10.36
N GLY A 78 24.46 6.52 -10.80
CA GLY A 78 25.68 6.91 -11.50
C GLY A 78 26.61 7.66 -10.56
N ARG A 79 26.93 8.92 -10.89
CA ARG A 79 27.77 9.80 -10.05
C ARG A 79 26.98 10.80 -9.20
N THR A 80 25.65 10.73 -9.21
CA THR A 80 24.77 11.67 -8.51
C THR A 80 24.16 11.02 -7.26
N TYR A 81 24.28 11.70 -6.11
CA TYR A 81 23.66 11.31 -4.85
C TYR A 81 22.25 11.89 -4.72
N PHE A 82 21.30 11.05 -4.32
CA PHE A 82 19.93 11.44 -4.02
C PHE A 82 19.70 11.25 -2.51
N PRO A 83 19.46 12.32 -1.74
CA PRO A 83 19.27 12.23 -0.29
C PRO A 83 17.92 11.60 0.08
N PRO A 84 17.76 11.19 1.34
CA PRO A 84 16.50 10.76 1.92
C PRO A 84 15.29 11.68 1.62
N ASP A 85 14.15 11.12 1.19
CA ASP A 85 12.83 11.79 1.16
C ASP A 85 11.76 10.97 1.89
N THR A 86 11.37 11.48 3.04
CA THR A 86 10.42 10.87 3.98
C THR A 86 8.94 11.08 3.60
N THR A 87 8.62 12.08 2.77
CA THR A 87 7.23 12.46 2.45
C THR A 87 6.58 11.48 1.49
N ALA A 88 7.33 11.07 0.45
CA ALA A 88 6.88 10.05 -0.50
C ALA A 88 6.53 8.71 0.18
N CYS A 89 7.24 8.38 1.26
CA CYS A 89 7.04 7.15 2.02
C CYS A 89 5.69 7.16 2.78
N ILE A 90 5.35 8.27 3.42
CA ILE A 90 4.12 8.41 4.22
C ILE A 90 2.88 8.32 3.32
N PHE A 91 2.89 8.99 2.17
CA PHE A 91 1.73 9.07 1.29
C PHE A 91 1.39 7.71 0.65
N TRP A 92 2.42 6.93 0.28
CA TRP A 92 2.24 5.59 -0.30
C TRP A 92 1.64 4.59 0.70
N LEU A 93 2.21 4.52 1.91
CA LEU A 93 1.74 3.62 2.97
C LEU A 93 0.28 3.86 3.34
N LYS A 94 -0.12 5.13 3.45
CA LYS A 94 -1.51 5.54 3.74
C LYS A 94 -2.50 5.14 2.63
N THR A 95 -2.05 5.06 1.37
CA THR A 95 -2.92 4.79 0.21
C THR A 95 -3.14 3.31 -0.05
N ARG A 96 -2.13 2.46 0.19
CA ARG A 96 -2.15 1.03 -0.19
C ARG A 96 -2.26 0.06 0.99
N GLN A 97 -1.90 0.50 2.20
CA GLN A 97 -2.09 -0.27 3.42
C GLN A 97 -2.94 0.51 4.43
N PRO A 98 -4.18 0.89 4.06
CA PRO A 98 -5.03 1.71 4.92
C PRO A 98 -5.32 1.03 6.26
N GLU A 99 -5.50 -0.29 6.29
CA GLU A 99 -5.71 -1.07 7.51
C GLU A 99 -4.56 -0.92 8.53
N ARG A 100 -3.31 -0.76 8.05
CA ARG A 100 -2.12 -0.66 8.89
C ARG A 100 -1.69 0.78 9.18
N PHE A 101 -2.02 1.73 8.30
CA PHE A 101 -1.44 3.07 8.31
C PHE A 101 -2.43 4.23 8.18
N ARG A 102 -3.73 3.98 7.90
CA ARG A 102 -4.77 4.98 8.08
C ARG A 102 -4.98 5.08 9.59
N GLU A 103 -4.71 6.26 10.15
CA GLU A 103 -4.66 6.55 11.59
C GLU A 103 -5.58 5.66 12.44
N GLN A 104 -4.97 4.86 13.34
CA GLN A 104 -5.67 4.33 14.49
C GLN A 104 -5.93 5.53 15.40
N LYS A 105 -7.19 5.90 15.62
CA LYS A 105 -7.53 7.02 16.50
C LYS A 105 -6.89 6.75 17.87
N PHE A 106 -5.84 7.48 18.23
CA PHE A 106 -5.37 7.51 19.60
C PHE A 106 -6.48 8.19 20.40
N GLN A 107 -7.26 7.42 21.15
CA GLN A 107 -8.02 7.99 22.25
C GLN A 107 -6.99 8.43 23.27
N ALA A 108 -6.60 9.70 23.24
CA ALA A 108 -5.89 10.29 24.35
C ALA A 108 -6.84 10.29 25.54
N ASP A 109 -6.61 9.42 26.53
CA ASP A 109 -7.24 9.54 27.83
C ASP A 109 -6.74 10.84 28.46
N VAL A 110 -7.53 11.91 28.32
CA VAL A 110 -7.26 13.25 28.88
C VAL A 110 -7.23 13.27 30.42
N ASN A 111 -7.45 12.13 31.08
CA ASN A 111 -7.46 11.97 32.53
C ASN A 111 -6.34 11.06 33.07
N ALA A 112 -5.37 10.66 32.25
CA ALA A 112 -4.19 9.96 32.74
C ALA A 112 -3.29 10.94 33.51
N ASN A 113 -3.40 10.92 34.84
CA ASN A 113 -2.51 11.62 35.76
C ASN A 113 -1.10 10.98 35.68
N MET A 114 -0.39 11.22 34.58
CA MET A 114 0.99 10.79 34.41
C MET A 114 1.88 11.62 35.33
N LYS A 115 2.30 11.02 36.44
CA LYS A 115 3.45 11.51 37.20
C LYS A 115 4.70 11.24 36.37
N PHE A 116 5.26 12.29 35.78
CA PHE A 116 6.59 12.21 35.20
C PHE A 116 7.62 12.08 36.33
N PRO A 117 8.61 11.19 36.25
CA PRO A 117 9.69 11.16 37.22
C PRO A 117 10.50 12.46 37.12
N GLU A 118 10.73 13.11 38.25
CA GLU A 118 11.67 14.24 38.33
C GLU A 118 13.08 13.72 38.01
N PHE A 119 13.67 14.26 36.95
CA PHE A 119 15.08 14.04 36.65
C PHE A 119 15.87 15.19 37.27
N ASP A 120 16.66 14.88 38.29
CA ASP A 120 17.63 15.81 38.84
C ASP A 120 18.74 16.06 37.80
N VAL A 121 18.74 17.25 37.23
CA VAL A 121 19.82 17.73 36.36
C VAL A 121 20.99 18.10 37.26
N ILE A 122 21.98 17.23 37.38
CA ILE A 122 23.28 17.59 37.98
C ILE A 122 24.03 18.44 36.96
N ILE A 123 24.04 19.76 37.16
CA ILE A 123 24.95 20.65 36.43
C ILE A 123 26.27 20.68 37.19
N GLU A 124 27.28 19.94 36.71
CA GLU A 124 28.67 20.16 37.12
C GLU A 124 29.19 21.42 36.43
N ASN A 125 29.31 22.50 37.20
CA ASN A 125 30.03 23.70 36.75
C ASN A 125 31.54 23.47 36.96
N GLN A 126 32.33 23.63 35.89
CA GLN A 126 33.77 23.89 35.95
C GLN A 126 34.04 25.37 36.17
#